data_AF-R1I9P8-F1
#
_entry.id   AF-R1I9P8-F1
#
_cell.length_a   1.000
_cell.length_b   1.000
_cell.length_c   1.000
_cell.angle_alpha   90.00
_cell.angle_beta   90.00
_cell.angle_gamma   90.00
#
_symmetry.space_group_name_H-M   'P 1'
#
loop_
_entity.id
_entity.type
_entity.pdbx_description
1 polymer ?
#
loop_
_entity_poly.entity_id
_entity_poly.type
_entity_poly.pdbx_seq_one_letter_code
_entity_poly.pdbx_strand_id
1 'polypeptide(L)' 'EERALLDVRSGRTADEAAAEAGVLLPGVADQLRQGARLFDDVHYGGREGTEAAYQALTELDERCRRERPVAMAGS' A
#
# COMPACT_ATOMS: atom_id res chain seq x y z
N GLU A 1 21.60 16.38 -22.10
CA GLU A 1 21.08 15.27 -21.27
C GLU A 1 21.31 15.62 -19.81
N GLU A 2 20.26 16.10 -19.13
CA GLU A 2 20.32 16.45 -17.72
C GLU A 2 19.25 15.60 -17.03
N ARG A 3 19.68 14.46 -16.47
CA ARG A 3 18.82 13.61 -15.62
C ARG A 3 18.69 14.36 -14.30
N ALA A 4 17.59 15.10 -14.14
CA ALA A 4 17.17 15.58 -12.84
C ALA A 4 17.10 14.36 -11.91
N LEU A 5 18.05 14.29 -10.99
CA LEU A 5 18.06 13.36 -9.87
C LEU A 5 16.88 13.75 -8.98
N LEU A 6 15.70 13.26 -9.33
CA LEU A 6 14.65 13.12 -8.35
C LEU A 6 15.21 12.14 -7.31
N ASP A 7 15.46 12.64 -6.11
CA ASP A 7 15.63 11.84 -4.91
C ASP A 7 14.26 11.24 -4.53
N VAL A 8 13.65 10.53 -5.48
CA VAL A 8 12.58 9.58 -5.20
C VAL A 8 13.26 8.57 -4.30
N ARG A 9 12.71 8.34 -3.11
CA ARG A 9 12.97 7.12 -2.35
C ARG A 9 12.63 5.92 -3.24
N SER A 10 13.55 5.54 -4.11
CA SER A 10 13.47 4.35 -4.94
C SER A 10 13.62 3.18 -3.99
N GLY A 11 12.61 2.32 -3.97
CA GLY A 11 12.72 1.01 -3.31
C GLY A 11 11.97 0.89 -2.01
N ARG A 12 10.67 1.21 -1.98
CA ARG A 12 9.79 0.52 -1.04
C ARG A 12 8.91 -0.45 -1.81
N THR A 13 8.99 -1.72 -1.43
CA THR A 13 8.11 -2.78 -1.93
C THR A 13 6.69 -2.56 -1.41
N ALA A 14 5.71 -3.16 -2.09
CA ALA A 14 4.31 -3.07 -1.65
C ALA A 14 4.13 -3.65 -0.23
N ASP A 15 4.88 -4.71 0.11
CA ASP A 15 4.89 -5.31 1.45
C ASP A 15 5.39 -4.35 2.53
N GLU A 16 6.51 -3.66 2.28
CA GLU A 16 7.06 -2.69 3.24
C GLU A 16 6.10 -1.51 3.44
N ALA A 17 5.45 -1.05 2.37
CA ALA A 17 4.43 -0.01 2.46
C ALA A 17 3.22 -0.49 3.29
N ALA A 18 2.74 -1.71 3.04
CA ALA A 18 1.62 -2.29 3.78
C ALA A 18 1.95 -2.54 5.26
N ALA A 19 3.16 -3.01 5.56
CA ALA A 19 3.60 -3.25 6.93
C ALA A 19 3.64 -1.95 7.75
N GLU A 20 4.25 -0.90 7.21
CA GLU A 20 4.34 0.39 7.90
C GLU A 20 3.00 1.09 8.02
N ALA A 21 2.20 1.09 6.96
CA ALA A 21 0.84 1.61 7.02
C ALA A 21 0.00 0.83 8.04
N GLY A 22 0.18 -0.49 8.15
CA GLY A 22 -0.51 -1.33 9.13
C GLY A 22 -0.16 -1.02 10.58
N VAL A 23 1.06 -0.54 10.86
CA VAL A 23 1.44 -0.03 12.19
C VAL A 23 0.64 1.23 12.54
N LEU A 24 0.45 2.13 11.58
CA LEU A 24 -0.29 3.38 11.76
C LEU A 24 -1.82 3.19 11.72
N LEU A 25 -2.29 2.17 11.00
CA LEU A 25 -3.69 1.88 10.73
C LEU A 25 -4.03 0.43 11.09
N PRO A 26 -3.97 0.05 12.38
CA PRO A 26 -4.13 -1.35 12.79
C PRO A 26 -5.49 -1.94 12.40
N GLY A 27 -6.54 -1.12 12.30
CA GLY A 27 -7.88 -1.55 11.88
C GLY A 27 -7.98 -2.08 10.45
N VAL A 28 -7.03 -1.74 9.58
CA VAL A 28 -6.99 -2.17 8.17
C VAL A 28 -5.68 -2.87 7.79
N ALA A 29 -4.83 -3.20 8.77
CA ALA A 29 -3.51 -3.79 8.53
C ALA A 29 -3.56 -5.10 7.71
N ASP A 30 -4.56 -5.95 7.96
CA ASP A 30 -4.74 -7.20 7.23
C ASP A 30 -5.13 -6.96 5.77
N GLN A 31 -5.94 -5.93 5.53
CA GLN A 31 -6.37 -5.55 4.18
C GLN A 31 -5.20 -4.92 3.40
N LEU A 32 -4.35 -4.13 4.07
CA LEU A 32 -3.12 -3.59 3.49
C LEU A 32 -2.17 -4.71 3.03
N ARG A 33 -1.99 -5.76 3.85
CA ARG A 33 -1.18 -6.94 3.45
C ARG A 33 -1.79 -7.70 2.29
N GLN A 34 -3.12 -7.79 2.22
CA GLN A 34 -3.79 -8.38 1.06
C GLN A 34 -3.61 -7.51 -0.20
N GLY A 35 -3.66 -6.19 -0.07
CA GLY A 35 -3.41 -5.25 -1.16
C GLY A 35 -1.99 -5.37 -1.72
N ALA A 36 -0.97 -5.53 -0.86
CA ALA A 36 0.40 -5.79 -1.29
C ALA A 36 0.51 -7.09 -2.10
N ARG A 37 -0.10 -8.18 -1.63
CA ARG A 37 -0.14 -9.44 -2.38
C ARG A 37 -0.84 -9.30 -3.72
N LEU A 38 -1.99 -8.62 -3.77
CA LEU A 38 -2.69 -8.38 -5.04
C LEU A 38 -1.82 -7.58 -6.03
N PHE A 39 -1.04 -6.62 -5.52
CA PHE A 39 -0.07 -5.91 -6.34
C PHE A 39 1.00 -6.85 -6.87
N ASP A 40 1.63 -7.66 -6.02
CA ASP A 40 2.69 -8.59 -6.44
C ASP A 40 2.19 -9.64 -7.43
N ASP A 41 0.99 -10.15 -7.18
CA ASP A 41 0.29 -11.10 -8.02
C ASP A 41 0.18 -10.63 -9.48
N VAL A 42 -0.12 -9.35 -9.67
CA VAL A 42 -0.28 -8.72 -10.99
C VAL A 42 1.06 -8.25 -11.53
N HIS A 43 1.83 -7.50 -10.74
CA HIS A 43 3.04 -6.82 -11.19
C HIS A 43 4.22 -7.77 -11.39
N TYR A 44 4.36 -8.77 -10.52
CA TYR A 44 5.45 -9.76 -10.55
C TYR A 44 4.97 -11.17 -10.91
N GLY A 45 3.75 -11.54 -10.51
CA GLY A 45 3.18 -12.88 -10.72
C GLY A 45 2.55 -13.08 -12.10
N GLY A 46 2.41 -12.02 -12.90
CA GLY A 46 1.84 -12.08 -14.25
C GLY A 46 0.36 -12.45 -14.28
N ARG A 47 -0.36 -12.34 -13.15
CA ARG A 47 -1.81 -12.55 -13.10
C ARG A 47 -2.54 -11.35 -13.69
N GLU A 48 -3.68 -11.61 -14.32
CA GLU A 48 -4.57 -10.54 -14.74
C GLU A 48 -5.24 -9.89 -13.53
N GLY A 49 -5.30 -8.55 -13.54
CA GLY A 49 -6.11 -7.81 -12.60
C GLY A 49 -7.60 -8.08 -12.83
N THR A 50 -8.36 -8.24 -11.76
CA THR A 50 -9.81 -8.45 -11.83
C THR A 50 -10.56 -7.22 -11.34
N GLU A 51 -11.79 -7.03 -11.81
CA GLU A 51 -12.66 -5.96 -11.33
C GLU A 51 -12.90 -6.07 -9.81
N ALA A 52 -13.09 -7.29 -9.29
CA ALA A 52 -13.26 -7.52 -7.86
C ALA A 52 -12.02 -7.09 -7.05
N ALA A 53 -10.81 -7.40 -7.53
CA ALA A 53 -9.57 -6.96 -6.88
C ALA A 53 -9.42 -5.43 -6.91
N TYR A 54 -9.78 -4.80 -8.02
CA TYR A 54 -9.80 -3.34 -8.14
C TYR A 54 -10.78 -2.68 -7.16
N GLN A 55 -12.00 -3.21 -7.06
CA GLN A 55 -13.01 -2.73 -6.13
C GLN A 55 -12.52 -2.88 -4.67
N ALA A 56 -11.93 -4.02 -4.31
CA ALA A 56 -11.39 -4.25 -2.98
C ALA A 56 -10.27 -3.26 -2.61
N LEU A 57 -9.36 -2.94 -3.55
CA LEU A 57 -8.31 -1.94 -3.35
C LEU A 57 -8.87 -0.52 -3.22
N THR A 58 -9.89 -0.18 -4.02
CA THR A 58 -10.58 1.13 -3.93
C THR A 58 -11.31 1.29 -2.60
N GLU A 59 -12.01 0.26 -2.14
CA GLU A 59 -12.66 0.27 -0.83
C GLU A 59 -11.65 0.38 0.32
N LEU A 60 -10.50 -0.27 0.19
CA LEU A 60 -9.42 -0.15 1.16
C LEU A 60 -8.87 1.28 1.22
N ASP A 61 -8.62 1.93 0.08
CA ASP A 61 -8.18 3.33 0.03
C ASP A 61 -9.18 4.24 0.76
N GLU A 62 -10.46 4.07 0.48
CA GLU A 62 -11.54 4.83 1.14
C GLU A 62 -11.61 4.57 2.65
N ARG A 63 -11.34 3.35 3.12
CA ARG A 63 -11.22 3.06 4.56
C ARG A 63 -10.01 3.74 5.18
N CYS A 64 -8.85 3.64 4.55
CA CYS A 64 -7.63 4.30 5.01
C CYS A 64 -7.81 5.81 5.17
N ARG A 65 -8.54 6.48 4.26
CA ARG A 65 -8.86 7.91 4.34
C ARG A 65 -9.77 8.30 5.51
N ARG A 66 -10.60 7.36 5.98
CA ARG A 66 -11.57 7.58 7.08
C ARG A 66 -11.00 7.19 8.44
N GLU A 67 -10.05 6.28 8.46
CA GLU A 67 -9.35 5.89 9.67
C GLU A 67 -8.51 7.05 10.22
N ARG A 68 -8.46 7.15 11.55
CA ARG A 68 -7.53 8.07 12.20
C ARG A 68 -6.24 7.31 12.51
N PRO A 69 -5.09 7.68 11.91
CA PRO A 69 -3.82 7.06 12.25
C PRO A 69 -3.59 7.10 13.76
N VAL A 70 -3.07 6.02 14.32
CA VAL A 70 -2.57 6.08 15.70
C VAL A 70 -1.45 7.11 15.72
N ALA A 71 -1.57 8.11 16.58
CA ALA A 71 -0.55 9.14 16.70
C ALA A 71 0.76 8.43 17.05
N MET A 72 1.77 8.57 16.19
CA MET A 72 3.14 8.26 16.57
C MET A 72 3.46 9.25 17.69
N ALA A 73 3.41 8.80 18.95
CA ALA A 73 3.86 9.60 20.07
C ALA A 73 5.29 10.04 19.73
N GLY A 74 5.44 11.33 19.40
CA GLY A 74 6.70 11.88 18.95
C GLY A 74 7.77 11.55 19.98
N SER A 75 8.80 10.82 19.54
CA SER A 75 10.06 10.70 20.27
C SER A 75 10.91 11.94 20.00
#